data_AF-A0A959FIL2-F1
#
_entry.id   AF-A0A959FIL2-F1
#
_cell.length_a   1.000
_cell.length_b   1.000
_cell.length_c   1.000
_cell.angle_alpha   90.00
_cell.angle_beta   90.00
_cell.angle_gamma   90.00
#
_symmetry.space_group_name_H-M   'P 1'
#
loop_
_entity.id
_entity.type
_entity.pdbx_description
1 polymer ?
#
loop_
_entity_poly.entity_id
_entity_poly.type
_entity_poly.pdbx_seq_one_letter_code
_entity_poly.pdbx_strand_id
1 'polypeptide(L)'
;MAPRKKKPSTRELIDQYTDLSVRVDAYDVSANASINNNIRSPESALYRDDEEPVYEFSTHLEISGTSIGPASRAGDTYDLSLYSENRPARGVNLPLKALQELDEHDSPVYRTYRGAPVPVYREPPGIALIKKDRGKPRWTVWVPALPHFVSDVLVLLGQDRQVYITLYERKVERRRWLQYLTFQTNNPLDEE
;
A
#
# COMPACT_ATOMS: atom_id res chain seq x y z
N MET A 1 -12.29 -19.39 50.25
CA MET A 1 -11.93 -19.49 48.82
C MET A 1 -11.54 -18.12 48.33
N ALA A 2 -10.26 -17.90 48.02
CA ALA A 2 -9.78 -16.62 47.49
C ALA A 2 -10.14 -16.49 46.00
N PRO A 3 -10.56 -15.31 45.51
CA PRO A 3 -10.86 -15.12 44.10
C PRO A 3 -9.56 -15.13 43.29
N ARG A 4 -9.47 -16.06 42.33
CA ARG A 4 -8.39 -16.12 41.33
C ARG A 4 -8.37 -14.81 40.55
N LYS A 5 -7.32 -14.00 40.75
CA LYS A 5 -6.99 -12.87 39.86
C LYS A 5 -6.79 -13.43 38.46
N LYS A 6 -7.71 -13.11 37.53
CA LYS A 6 -7.50 -13.32 36.09
C LYS A 6 -6.21 -12.59 35.71
N LYS A 7 -5.23 -13.34 35.17
CA LYS A 7 -4.06 -12.74 34.53
C LYS A 7 -4.56 -11.86 33.38
N PRO A 8 -4.11 -10.60 33.24
CA PRO A 8 -4.43 -9.81 32.06
C PRO A 8 -3.80 -10.49 30.85
N SER A 9 -4.63 -10.86 29.87
CA SER A 9 -4.18 -11.41 28.60
C SER A 9 -3.49 -10.30 27.80
N THR A 10 -2.25 -10.58 27.38
CA THR A 10 -1.58 -10.13 26.15
C THR A 10 -1.81 -8.66 25.74
N ARG A 11 -0.78 -7.83 25.95
CA ARG A 11 -0.52 -6.52 25.30
C ARG A 11 -1.48 -6.20 24.14
N GLU A 12 -2.42 -5.29 24.37
CA GLU A 12 -2.98 -4.48 23.28
C GLU A 12 -1.78 -3.82 22.60
N LEU A 13 -1.49 -4.25 21.38
CA LEU A 13 -0.55 -3.54 20.52
C LEU A 13 -1.14 -2.15 20.34
N ILE A 14 -0.45 -1.14 20.86
CA ILE A 14 -0.91 0.25 20.74
C ILE A 14 -0.74 0.61 19.27
N ASP A 15 -1.82 0.46 18.51
CA ASP A 15 -1.91 0.93 17.15
C ASP A 15 -1.82 2.46 17.17
N GLN A 16 -0.81 2.99 16.48
CA GLN A 16 -0.60 4.43 16.35
C GLN A 16 -0.88 4.81 14.91
N TYR A 17 -1.75 5.80 14.73
CA TYR A 17 -2.06 6.36 13.42
C TYR A 17 -1.39 7.72 13.27
N THR A 18 -0.89 8.03 12.08
CA THR A 18 -0.23 9.30 11.80
C THR A 18 -0.46 9.70 10.37
N ASP A 19 -1.02 10.89 10.17
CA ASP A 19 -1.11 11.53 8.85
C ASP A 19 0.21 12.28 8.59
N LEU A 20 0.94 11.84 7.58
CA LEU A 20 2.17 12.48 7.13
C LEU A 20 1.86 13.35 5.93
N SER A 21 2.34 14.58 5.97
CA SER A 21 2.25 15.53 4.87
C SER A 21 3.64 15.68 4.26
N VAL A 22 3.79 15.34 2.99
CA VAL A 22 5.06 15.36 2.26
C VAL A 22 4.94 16.30 1.07
N ARG A 23 5.86 17.27 0.96
CA ARG A 23 6.00 18.08 -0.25
C ARG A 23 6.83 17.30 -1.26
N VAL A 24 6.33 17.16 -2.49
CA VAL A 24 7.11 16.53 -3.57
C VAL A 24 8.25 17.45 -3.99
N ASP A 25 9.47 16.93 -4.01
CA ASP A 25 10.66 17.70 -4.39
C ASP A 25 11.16 17.32 -5.79
N ALA A 26 11.10 16.03 -6.14
CA ALA A 26 11.47 15.54 -7.48
C ALA A 26 10.82 14.19 -7.77
N TYR A 27 10.70 13.84 -9.06
CA TYR A 27 10.25 12.53 -9.50
C TYR A 27 11.04 12.05 -10.71
N ASP A 28 11.09 10.74 -10.89
CA ASP A 28 11.61 10.05 -12.07
C ASP A 28 10.58 9.03 -12.56
N VAL A 29 10.45 8.88 -13.88
CA VAL A 29 9.47 7.99 -14.47
C VAL A 29 10.10 7.17 -15.59
N SER A 30 9.81 5.88 -15.57
CA SER A 30 10.10 4.98 -16.67
C SER A 30 8.85 4.22 -17.09
N ALA A 31 8.65 4.11 -18.40
CA ALA A 31 7.58 3.32 -19.00
C ALA A 31 8.22 2.29 -19.95
N ASN A 32 7.76 1.06 -19.87
CA ASN A 32 8.26 -0.05 -20.67
C ASN A 32 7.11 -0.71 -21.44
N ALA A 33 7.40 -1.13 -22.66
CA ALA A 33 6.56 -2.00 -23.46
C ALA A 33 7.41 -3.19 -23.92
N SER A 34 6.95 -4.41 -23.65
CA SER A 34 7.67 -5.63 -24.01
C SER A 34 6.72 -6.76 -24.40
N ILE A 35 7.29 -7.85 -24.93
CA ILE A 35 6.54 -9.09 -25.16
C ILE A 35 6.63 -9.91 -23.88
N ASN A 36 5.52 -10.53 -23.47
CA ASN A 36 5.48 -11.40 -22.31
C ASN A 36 6.57 -12.48 -22.40
N ASN A 37 7.53 -12.40 -21.48
CA ASN A 37 8.67 -13.31 -21.44
C ASN A 37 8.25 -14.76 -21.17
N ASN A 38 7.08 -14.98 -20.55
CA ASN A 38 6.54 -16.33 -20.32
C ASN A 38 6.26 -17.07 -21.63
N ILE A 39 6.06 -16.38 -22.76
CA ILE A 39 5.88 -17.00 -24.08
C ILE A 39 7.15 -17.74 -24.52
N ARG A 40 8.33 -17.18 -24.21
CA ARG A 40 9.62 -17.66 -24.68
C ARG A 40 10.22 -18.77 -23.80
N SER A 41 9.73 -18.93 -22.58
CA SER A 41 10.24 -19.91 -21.63
C SER A 41 9.40 -21.20 -21.67
N PRO A 42 9.98 -22.37 -22.01
CA PRO A 42 9.26 -23.65 -21.93
C PRO A 42 8.90 -24.03 -20.48
N GLU A 43 9.73 -23.62 -19.53
CA GLU A 43 9.58 -23.92 -18.10
C GLU A 43 8.39 -23.21 -17.45
N SER A 44 7.93 -22.09 -18.02
CA SER A 44 6.73 -21.39 -17.54
C SER A 44 5.44 -22.05 -18.02
N ALA A 45 5.49 -23.03 -18.94
CA ALA A 45 4.30 -23.67 -19.52
C ALA A 45 3.39 -24.33 -18.47
N LEU A 46 3.93 -24.76 -17.33
CA LEU A 46 3.16 -25.33 -16.22
C LEU A 46 2.39 -24.28 -15.38
N TYR A 47 2.74 -23.00 -15.54
CA TYR A 47 2.16 -21.88 -14.80
C TYR A 47 1.55 -20.83 -15.73
N ARG A 48 1.44 -21.12 -17.03
CA ARG A 48 0.77 -20.26 -17.99
C ARG A 48 -0.71 -20.26 -17.70
N ASP A 49 -1.24 -19.07 -17.50
CA ASP A 49 -2.66 -18.81 -17.65
C ASP A 49 -2.89 -18.43 -19.11
N ASP A 50 -3.78 -19.15 -19.81
CA ASP A 50 -4.08 -18.91 -21.23
C ASP A 50 -4.68 -17.51 -21.47
N GLU A 51 -5.12 -16.85 -20.40
CA GLU A 51 -5.62 -15.47 -20.41
C GLU A 51 -4.51 -14.42 -20.17
N GLU A 52 -3.22 -14.81 -20.06
CA GLU A 52 -2.12 -13.85 -19.94
C GLU A 52 -1.95 -12.99 -21.21
N PRO A 53 -1.75 -11.67 -21.07
CA PRO A 53 -1.56 -10.81 -22.23
C PRO A 53 -0.22 -11.09 -22.93
N VAL A 54 -0.22 -11.03 -24.27
CA VAL A 54 0.99 -11.20 -25.09
C VAL A 54 1.95 -10.01 -24.96
N TYR A 55 1.39 -8.81 -24.78
CA TYR A 55 2.15 -7.58 -24.62
C TYR A 55 2.06 -7.08 -23.18
N GLU A 56 3.19 -6.58 -22.69
CA GLU A 56 3.35 -6.14 -21.32
C GLU A 56 3.75 -4.69 -21.28
N PHE A 57 3.03 -3.96 -20.46
CA PHE A 57 3.26 -2.55 -20.21
C PHE A 57 3.47 -2.38 -18.71
N SER A 58 4.57 -1.72 -18.35
CA SER A 58 4.84 -1.39 -16.96
C SER A 58 5.29 0.05 -16.84
N THR A 59 4.83 0.71 -15.79
CA THR A 59 5.27 2.05 -15.42
C THR A 59 5.86 2.01 -14.02
N HIS A 60 7.06 2.56 -13.87
CA HIS A 60 7.69 2.77 -12.58
C HIS A 60 7.89 4.27 -12.38
N LEU A 61 7.28 4.78 -11.31
CA LEU A 61 7.35 6.19 -10.93
C LEU A 61 7.98 6.27 -9.54
N GLU A 62 9.14 6.89 -9.46
CA GLU A 62 9.83 7.20 -8.21
C GLU A 62 9.59 8.67 -7.86
N ILE A 63 9.19 8.94 -6.62
CA ILE A 63 8.88 10.28 -6.14
C ILE A 63 9.65 10.48 -4.84
N SER A 64 10.47 11.52 -4.81
CA SER A 64 11.15 11.98 -3.60
C SER A 64 10.47 13.23 -3.06
N GLY A 65 10.30 13.29 -1.76
CA GLY A 65 9.71 14.44 -1.11
C GLY A 65 10.18 14.62 0.33
N THR A 66 9.99 15.82 0.84
CA THR A 66 10.34 16.19 2.20
C THR A 66 9.07 16.35 3.03
N SER A 67 9.04 15.66 4.17
CA SER A 67 7.95 15.78 5.13
C SER A 67 7.87 17.20 5.68
N ILE A 68 6.69 17.80 5.56
CA ILE A 68 6.35 19.12 6.12
C ILE A 68 5.52 18.98 7.40
N GLY A 69 4.91 17.82 7.64
CA GLY A 69 4.11 17.54 8.82
C GLY A 69 3.96 16.03 9.07
N PRO A 70 3.73 15.60 10.32
CA PRO A 70 3.65 16.39 11.54
C PRO A 70 5.04 16.87 12.00
N ALA A 71 5.11 17.82 12.95
CA ALA A 71 6.36 18.42 13.41
C ALA A 71 7.43 17.41 13.88
N SER A 72 7.02 16.24 14.40
CA SER A 72 7.92 15.16 14.80
C SER A 72 8.65 14.46 13.63
N ARG A 73 8.21 14.75 12.41
CA ARG A 73 8.67 14.17 11.14
C ARG A 73 9.09 15.23 10.13
N ALA A 74 8.98 16.51 10.46
CA ALA A 74 9.34 17.58 9.54
C ALA A 74 10.83 17.48 9.16
N GLY A 75 11.12 17.56 7.86
CA GLY A 75 12.46 17.41 7.30
C GLY A 75 12.92 15.98 7.00
N ASP A 76 12.18 14.95 7.43
CA ASP A 76 12.44 13.57 6.98
C ASP A 76 12.16 13.46 5.46
N THR A 77 13.04 12.78 4.72
CA THR A 77 12.86 12.49 3.29
C THR A 77 12.08 11.19 3.09
N TYR A 78 11.17 11.20 2.13
CA TYR A 78 10.37 10.04 1.73
C TYR A 78 10.58 9.77 0.25
N ASP A 79 10.95 8.53 -0.08
CA ASP A 79 10.93 8.02 -1.45
C ASP A 79 9.78 7.04 -1.60
N LEU A 80 8.90 7.37 -2.52
CA LEU A 80 7.73 6.60 -2.88
C LEU A 80 7.95 6.03 -4.28
N SER A 81 7.95 4.71 -4.40
CA SER A 81 7.98 4.02 -5.68
C SER A 81 6.59 3.47 -5.97
N LEU A 82 5.94 4.01 -6.99
CA LEU A 82 4.70 3.48 -7.55
C LEU A 82 5.06 2.54 -8.70
N TYR A 83 4.64 1.29 -8.58
CA TYR A 83 4.88 0.28 -9.60
C TYR A 83 3.58 -0.24 -10.18
N SER A 84 3.44 -0.12 -11.49
CA SER A 84 2.28 -0.57 -12.23
C SER A 84 2.69 -1.57 -13.29
N GLU A 85 1.98 -2.69 -13.35
CA GLU A 85 2.01 -3.65 -14.44
C GLU A 85 0.59 -3.81 -15.00
N ASN A 86 0.48 -4.05 -16.30
CA ASN A 86 -0.78 -4.43 -16.94
C ASN A 86 -1.14 -5.92 -16.76
N ARG A 87 -0.32 -6.68 -16.03
CA ARG A 87 -0.67 -8.04 -15.59
C ARG A 87 -1.70 -7.96 -14.45
N PRO A 88 -2.56 -8.98 -14.28
CA PRO A 88 -3.35 -9.11 -13.07
C PRO A 88 -2.39 -9.27 -11.88
N ALA A 89 -2.01 -8.14 -11.27
CA ALA A 89 -1.12 -8.12 -10.13
C ALA A 89 -1.79 -8.94 -9.01
N ARG A 90 -1.11 -10.00 -8.56
CA ARG A 90 -1.51 -10.82 -7.41
C ARG A 90 -1.52 -9.92 -6.16
N GLY A 91 -2.60 -9.19 -5.91
CA GLY A 91 -2.67 -8.27 -4.78
C GLY A 91 -3.55 -7.05 -5.01
N VAL A 92 -3.35 -6.33 -6.12
CA VAL A 92 -3.99 -5.01 -6.32
C VAL A 92 -5.48 -5.13 -6.63
N ASN A 93 -5.87 -6.16 -7.39
CA ASN A 93 -7.26 -6.45 -7.73
C ASN A 93 -7.82 -7.62 -6.90
N LEU A 94 -7.37 -7.78 -5.65
CA LEU A 94 -7.90 -8.82 -4.78
C LEU A 94 -9.38 -8.57 -4.47
N PRO A 95 -10.29 -9.52 -4.80
CA PRO A 95 -11.69 -9.36 -4.45
C PRO A 95 -11.85 -9.53 -2.94
N LEU A 96 -12.87 -8.87 -2.36
CA LEU A 96 -13.13 -8.94 -0.91
C LEU A 96 -13.30 -10.39 -0.40
N LYS A 97 -13.83 -11.30 -1.22
CA LYS A 97 -13.94 -12.73 -0.90
C LYS A 97 -12.58 -13.41 -0.63
N ALA A 98 -11.49 -12.93 -1.24
CA ALA A 98 -10.15 -13.46 -1.01
C ALA A 98 -9.62 -13.10 0.38
N LEU A 99 -10.23 -12.12 1.04
CA LEU A 99 -9.92 -11.74 2.42
C LEU A 99 -10.87 -12.42 3.42
N GLN A 100 -11.80 -13.27 2.99
CA GLN A 100 -12.68 -13.97 3.90
C GLN A 100 -11.86 -14.93 4.78
N GLU A 101 -12.12 -14.89 6.08
CA GLU A 101 -11.50 -15.79 7.03
C GLU A 101 -11.90 -17.24 6.72
N LEU A 102 -10.91 -18.14 6.77
CA LEU A 102 -11.09 -19.57 6.63
C LEU A 102 -10.84 -20.23 7.99
N ASP A 103 -11.62 -21.27 8.30
CA ASP A 103 -11.43 -22.10 9.49
C ASP A 103 -10.32 -23.14 9.30
N GLU A 104 -10.15 -24.06 10.27
CA GLU A 104 -9.14 -25.12 10.24
C GLU A 104 -9.32 -26.12 9.09
N HIS A 105 -10.46 -26.11 8.40
CA HIS A 105 -10.80 -26.99 7.28
C HIS A 105 -10.93 -26.21 5.96
N ASP A 106 -10.28 -25.04 5.86
CA ASP A 106 -10.34 -24.14 4.69
C ASP A 106 -11.77 -23.69 4.31
N SER A 107 -12.71 -23.71 5.26
CA SER A 107 -14.11 -23.32 5.02
C SER A 107 -14.36 -21.86 5.38
N PRO A 108 -15.17 -21.09 4.61
CA PRO A 108 -15.37 -19.68 4.87
C PRO A 108 -16.14 -19.41 6.17
N VAL A 109 -15.62 -18.51 6.99
CA VAL A 109 -16.20 -18.13 8.29
C VAL A 109 -17.26 -17.05 8.13
N TYR A 110 -18.37 -17.23 8.84
CA TYR A 110 -19.49 -16.31 8.92
C TYR A 110 -19.81 -16.00 10.38
N ARG A 111 -20.29 -14.78 10.63
CA ARG A 111 -20.88 -14.37 11.91
C ARG A 111 -22.37 -14.03 11.71
N THR A 112 -23.18 -14.25 12.74
CA THR A 112 -24.58 -13.85 12.70
C THR A 112 -24.71 -12.36 13.04
N TYR A 113 -25.33 -11.58 12.16
CA TYR A 113 -25.68 -10.18 12.40
C TYR A 113 -27.14 -9.94 12.01
N ARG A 114 -27.95 -9.47 12.97
CA ARG A 114 -29.40 -9.25 12.78
C ARG A 114 -30.14 -10.48 12.19
N GLY A 115 -29.75 -11.68 12.62
CA GLY A 115 -30.34 -12.94 12.15
C GLY A 115 -29.87 -13.43 10.78
N ALA A 116 -29.00 -12.68 10.09
CA ALA A 116 -28.42 -13.07 8.81
C ALA A 116 -26.94 -13.49 8.97
N PRO A 117 -26.46 -14.49 8.21
CA PRO A 117 -25.04 -14.79 8.14
C PRO A 117 -24.31 -13.70 7.36
N VAL A 118 -23.23 -13.16 7.94
CA VAL A 118 -22.37 -12.14 7.32
C VAL A 118 -20.93 -12.68 7.32
N PRO A 119 -20.23 -12.65 6.17
CA PRO A 119 -18.84 -13.12 6.08
C PRO A 119 -17.92 -12.34 7.01
N VAL A 120 -16.95 -13.04 7.61
CA VAL A 120 -15.89 -12.42 8.41
C VAL A 120 -14.67 -12.23 7.53
N TYR A 121 -14.17 -11.00 7.43
CA TYR A 121 -13.01 -10.68 6.61
C TYR A 121 -11.79 -10.37 7.49
N ARG A 122 -10.62 -10.82 7.05
CA ARG A 122 -9.33 -10.44 7.61
C ARG A 122 -8.89 -9.12 6.98
N GLU A 123 -8.77 -8.09 7.81
CA GLU A 123 -8.29 -6.78 7.36
C GLU A 123 -6.83 -6.90 6.91
N PRO A 124 -6.46 -6.41 5.71
CA PRO A 124 -5.07 -6.33 5.31
C PRO A 124 -4.34 -5.31 6.20
N PRO A 125 -3.06 -5.52 6.53
CA PRO A 125 -2.34 -4.62 7.43
C PRO A 125 -2.13 -3.22 6.84
N GLY A 126 -2.21 -3.06 5.53
CA GLY A 126 -2.09 -1.81 4.77
C GLY A 126 -1.82 -2.08 3.29
N ILE A 127 -1.83 -1.04 2.46
CA ILE A 127 -1.54 -1.12 1.02
C ILE A 127 -0.04 -1.26 0.71
N ALA A 128 0.82 -0.82 1.62
CA ALA A 128 2.27 -0.91 1.49
C ALA A 128 3.00 -0.86 2.84
N LEU A 129 4.26 -1.28 2.86
CA LEU A 129 5.12 -1.16 4.03
C LEU A 129 5.99 0.10 3.92
N ILE A 130 6.04 0.89 5.00
CA ILE A 130 6.94 2.04 5.14
C ILE A 130 8.20 1.57 5.88
N LYS A 131 9.35 1.66 5.20
CA LYS A 131 10.64 1.23 5.75
C LYS A 131 11.50 2.45 6.08
N LYS A 132 12.09 2.47 7.28
CA LYS A 132 13.12 3.45 7.63
C LYS A 132 14.49 2.96 7.17
N ASP A 133 15.24 3.83 6.49
CA ASP A 133 16.65 3.60 6.26
C ASP A 133 17.43 3.81 7.57
N ARG A 134 18.21 2.80 7.96
CA ARG A 134 18.96 2.87 9.22
C ARG A 134 20.02 3.97 9.15
N GLY A 135 20.03 4.85 10.15
CA GLY A 135 21.01 5.93 10.29
C GLY A 135 20.76 7.14 9.38
N LYS A 136 19.67 7.16 8.59
CA LYS A 136 19.31 8.29 7.73
C LYS A 136 17.90 8.80 8.10
N PRO A 137 17.62 10.10 7.93
CA PRO A 137 16.26 10.63 8.02
C PRO A 137 15.50 10.36 6.70
N ARG A 138 15.56 9.11 6.23
CA ARG A 138 15.04 8.67 4.92
C ARG A 138 14.12 7.48 5.09
N TRP A 139 13.00 7.51 4.39
CA TRP A 139 11.95 6.51 4.43
C TRP A 139 11.64 6.05 3.01
N THR A 140 11.48 4.75 2.81
CA THR A 140 11.13 4.20 1.50
C THR A 140 9.79 3.49 1.58
N VAL A 141 8.96 3.69 0.56
CA VAL A 141 7.65 3.08 0.42
C VAL A 141 7.50 2.52 -1.00
N TRP A 142 7.09 1.26 -1.10
CA TRP A 142 6.86 0.59 -2.38
C TRP A 142 5.39 0.26 -2.49
N VAL A 143 4.68 0.89 -3.43
CA VAL A 143 3.23 0.75 -3.59
C VAL A 143 2.93 0.13 -4.95
N PRO A 144 2.35 -1.08 -4.98
CA PRO A 144 1.79 -1.59 -6.22
C PRO A 144 0.53 -0.78 -6.55
N ALA A 145 0.46 -0.28 -7.78
CA ALA A 145 -0.57 0.67 -8.21
C ALA A 145 -1.20 0.26 -9.54
N LEU A 146 -2.45 0.65 -9.73
CA LEU A 146 -3.14 0.46 -11.00
C LEU A 146 -2.58 1.43 -12.06
N PRO A 147 -2.52 1.03 -13.34
CA PRO A 147 -1.97 1.88 -14.41
C PRO A 147 -2.65 3.25 -14.53
N HIS A 148 -3.97 3.31 -14.35
CA HIS A 148 -4.71 4.57 -14.41
C HIS A 148 -4.34 5.49 -13.24
N PHE A 149 -4.18 4.95 -12.03
CA PHE A 149 -3.77 5.73 -10.87
C PHE A 149 -2.38 6.36 -11.08
N VAL A 150 -1.41 5.60 -11.58
CA VAL A 150 -0.07 6.14 -11.90
C VAL A 150 -0.16 7.22 -12.98
N SER A 151 -1.02 7.03 -13.99
CA SER A 151 -1.22 8.02 -15.05
C SER A 151 -1.81 9.33 -14.51
N ASP A 152 -2.80 9.26 -13.62
CA ASP A 152 -3.40 10.43 -12.96
C ASP A 152 -2.36 11.18 -12.10
N VAL A 153 -1.52 10.44 -11.38
CA VAL A 153 -0.42 11.03 -10.60
C VAL A 153 0.60 11.74 -11.50
N LEU A 154 0.98 11.13 -12.63
CA LEU A 154 1.87 11.79 -13.60
C LEU A 154 1.26 13.08 -14.15
N VAL A 155 -0.05 13.11 -14.39
CA VAL A 155 -0.76 14.34 -14.80
C VAL A 155 -0.66 15.41 -13.72
N LEU A 156 -0.81 15.07 -12.44
CA LEU A 156 -0.64 16.03 -11.34
C LEU A 156 0.80 16.54 -11.24
N LEU A 157 1.79 15.64 -11.34
CA LEU A 157 3.22 15.96 -11.26
C LEU A 157 3.73 16.78 -12.46
N GLY A 158 3.08 16.65 -13.62
CA GLY A 158 3.44 17.38 -14.85
C GLY A 158 2.93 18.83 -14.89
N GLN A 159 2.17 19.28 -13.89
CA GLN A 159 1.69 20.66 -13.81
C GLN A 159 2.76 21.58 -13.23
N ASP A 160 2.71 22.87 -13.59
CA ASP A 160 3.54 23.93 -12.96
C ASP A 160 2.97 24.34 -11.59
N ARG A 161 2.62 23.34 -10.77
CA ARG A 161 2.06 23.51 -9.44
C ARG A 161 2.78 22.57 -8.47
N GLN A 162 2.97 23.04 -7.25
CA GLN A 162 3.51 22.21 -6.19
C GLN A 162 2.54 21.05 -5.89
N VAL A 163 3.07 19.83 -5.87
CA VAL A 163 2.32 18.63 -5.45
C VAL A 163 2.73 18.26 -4.03
N TYR A 164 1.75 17.79 -3.27
CA TYR A 164 1.87 17.27 -1.93
C TYR A 164 1.30 15.85 -1.88
N ILE A 165 1.84 15.04 -0.97
CA ILE A 165 1.42 13.68 -0.70
C ILE A 165 0.98 13.61 0.76
N THR A 166 -0.22 13.09 0.97
CA THR A 166 -0.66 12.66 2.30
C THR A 166 -0.44 11.16 2.42
N LEU A 167 0.30 10.71 3.42
CA LEU A 167 0.51 9.29 3.73
C LEU A 167 -0.13 8.97 5.08
N TYR A 168 -1.18 8.14 5.10
CA TYR A 168 -1.76 7.68 6.35
C TYR A 168 -1.05 6.44 6.84
N GLU A 169 -0.25 6.60 7.88
CA GLU A 169 0.54 5.55 8.48
C GLU A 169 -0.22 4.90 9.65
N ARG A 170 -0.29 3.57 9.63
CA ARG A 170 -0.61 2.73 10.80
C ARG A 170 0.66 2.04 11.28
N LYS A 171 1.05 2.32 12.51
CA LYS A 171 2.18 1.65 13.17
C LYS A 171 1.67 0.59 14.13
N VAL A 172 2.05 -0.64 13.87
CA VAL A 172 1.81 -1.82 14.72
C VAL A 172 3.17 -2.36 15.15
N GLU A 173 3.44 -2.32 16.46
CA GLU A 173 4.75 -2.62 17.05
C GLU A 173 5.90 -1.80 16.44
N ARG A 174 6.76 -2.46 15.64
CA ARG A 174 7.93 -1.90 14.95
C ARG A 174 7.69 -1.72 13.46
N ARG A 175 6.55 -2.18 12.94
CA ARG A 175 6.19 -2.09 11.52
C ARG A 175 5.28 -0.89 11.30
N ARG A 176 5.45 -0.24 10.15
CA ARG A 176 4.66 0.91 9.72
C ARG A 176 4.06 0.57 8.38
N TRP A 177 2.75 0.62 8.30
CA TRP A 177 1.96 0.25 7.15
C TRP A 177 1.27 1.49 6.62
N LEU A 178 1.41 1.73 5.33
CA LEU A 178 0.62 2.72 4.63
C LEU A 178 -0.80 2.19 4.49
N GLN A 179 -1.78 2.95 4.94
CA GLN A 179 -3.20 2.61 4.83
C GLN A 179 -3.81 3.19 3.57
N TYR A 180 -3.55 4.47 3.31
CA TYR A 180 -3.89 5.15 2.07
C TYR A 180 -2.84 6.21 1.77
N LEU A 181 -2.83 6.66 0.52
CA LEU A 181 -2.05 7.82 0.09
C LEU A 181 -2.88 8.67 -0.86
N THR A 182 -2.65 9.97 -0.84
CA THR A 182 -3.34 10.93 -1.70
C THR A 182 -2.33 11.89 -2.29
N PHE A 183 -2.47 12.22 -3.57
CA PHE A 183 -1.75 13.28 -4.24
C PHE A 183 -2.66 14.48 -4.42
N GLN A 184 -2.17 15.67 -4.11
CA GLN A 184 -2.95 16.90 -4.17
C GLN A 184 -2.08 18.12 -4.45
N THR A 185 -2.66 19.18 -4.97
CA THR A 185 -1.95 20.45 -5.23
C THR A 185 -2.15 21.47 -4.10
N ASN A 186 -3.10 21.23 -3.19
CA ASN A 186 -3.28 22.05 -2.01
C ASN A 186 -2.31 21.58 -0.92
N ASN A 187 -1.74 22.54 -0.18
CA ASN A 187 -0.93 22.21 0.98
C ASN A 187 -1.82 21.59 2.07
N PRO A 188 -1.60 20.32 2.48
CA PRO A 188 -2.43 19.66 3.49
C PRO A 188 -2.45 20.39 4.83
N LEU A 189 -1.40 21.17 5.15
CA LEU A 189 -1.32 21.91 6.40
C LEU A 189 -2.14 23.20 6.42
N ASP A 190 -2.68 23.64 5.27
CA ASP A 190 -3.53 24.84 5.20
C ASP A 190 -5.02 24.51 5.49
N GLU A 191 -5.37 23.22 5.52
CA GLU A 191 -6.74 22.71 5.73
C GLU A 191 -6.99 22.18 7.17
N GLU A 192 -5.96 22.22 8.03
CA GLU A 192 -5.99 21.85 9.47
C GLU A 192 -6.02 23.09 10.39
#